data_AF-G0UXA2-F1
#
_entry.id   AF-G0UXA2-F1
#
_cell.length_a   1.000
_cell.length_b   1.000
_cell.length_c   1.000
_cell.angle_alpha   90.00
_cell.angle_beta   90.00
_cell.angle_gamma   90.00
#
_symmetry.space_group_name_H-M   'P 1'
#
loop_
_entity.id
_entity.type
_entity.pdbx_description
1 polymer ?
#
loop_
_entity_poly.entity_id
_entity_poly.type
_entity_poly.pdbx_seq_one_letter_code
_entity_poly.pdbx_strand_id
1 'polypeptide(L)'
;MSSLPVSAHDLPSILTELSLNEYAAHIASERQRGATVDGEEGTSPTTLEAVLAPLYMLYGKVFNSAVGIALHNAEPIVRYIVDNNSGDSNMRSREHFLNTNGEEAHTSGRCLYVVGAHRILSVFYCPCRAYNYFGIRRQEIWMCKHLLALQIALLLEKRGLSSDCIREKKVSVEKFQEMIQELL
;
A
#
# COMPACT_ATOMS: atom_id res chain seq x y z
N MET A 1 14.14 1.23 27.88
CA MET A 1 13.60 1.10 26.51
C MET A 1 14.78 1.20 25.56
N SER A 2 15.22 0.07 25.03
CA SER A 2 16.43 -0.02 24.21
C SER A 2 16.05 0.33 22.77
N SER A 3 16.37 1.53 22.31
CA SER A 3 16.25 1.88 20.90
C SER A 3 17.29 1.08 20.11
N LEU A 4 16.83 0.11 19.31
CA LEU A 4 17.68 -0.57 18.33
C LEU A 4 18.27 0.48 17.38
N PRO A 5 19.54 0.35 16.97
CA PRO A 5 20.14 1.27 16.01
C PRO A 5 19.40 1.13 14.67
N VAL A 6 18.73 2.20 14.24
CA VAL A 6 18.11 2.28 12.91
C VAL A 6 19.25 2.25 11.89
N SER A 7 19.26 1.22 11.04
CA SER A 7 20.20 1.17 9.93
C SER A 7 19.86 2.26 8.92
N ALA A 8 20.87 2.91 8.34
CA ALA A 8 20.66 3.90 7.27
C ALA A 8 19.91 3.31 6.06
N HIS A 9 19.93 1.97 5.91
CA HIS A 9 19.17 1.25 4.89
C HIS A 9 17.66 1.19 5.15
N ASP A 10 17.22 1.34 6.40
CA ASP A 10 15.81 1.30 6.78
C ASP A 10 15.15 2.68 6.71
N LEU A 11 15.97 3.74 6.70
CA LEU A 11 15.53 5.14 6.70
C LEU A 11 14.51 5.44 5.59
N PRO A 12 14.68 4.99 4.32
CA PRO A 12 13.72 5.27 3.27
C PRO A 12 12.34 4.64 3.51
N SER A 13 12.30 3.42 4.02
CA SER A 13 11.05 2.73 4.36
C SER A 13 10.34 3.42 5.51
N ILE A 14 11.09 3.80 6.56
CA ILE A 14 10.56 4.52 7.73
C ILE A 14 9.99 5.88 7.32
N LEU A 15 10.76 6.66 6.54
CA LEU A 15 10.30 7.96 6.06
C LEU A 15 9.07 7.83 5.17
N THR A 16 9.00 6.77 4.35
CA THR A 16 7.84 6.51 3.52
C THR A 16 6.60 6.24 4.36
N GLU A 17 6.71 5.36 5.34
CA GLU A 17 5.61 5.06 6.25
C GLU A 17 5.15 6.32 7.03
N LEU A 18 6.09 7.10 7.57
CA LEU A 18 5.79 8.32 8.32
C LEU A 18 5.09 9.35 7.43
N SER A 19 5.62 9.67 6.25
CA SER A 19 5.02 10.65 5.36
C SER A 19 3.65 10.21 4.84
N LEU A 20 3.45 8.93 4.58
CA LEU A 20 2.14 8.42 4.20
C LEU A 20 1.13 8.51 5.35
N ASN A 21 1.56 8.26 6.59
CA ASN A 21 0.72 8.43 7.77
C ASN A 21 0.34 9.90 8.01
N GLU A 22 1.29 10.83 7.87
CA GLU A 22 1.02 12.27 7.94
C GLU A 22 0.07 12.72 6.84
N TYR A 23 0.23 12.20 5.62
CA TYR A 23 -0.67 12.47 4.50
C TYR A 23 -2.10 12.01 4.78
N ALA A 24 -2.26 10.80 5.31
CA ALA A 24 -3.56 10.28 5.73
C ALA A 24 -4.20 11.18 6.80
N ALA A 25 -3.42 11.60 7.81
CA ALA A 25 -3.91 12.51 8.85
C ALA A 25 -4.33 13.88 8.29
N HIS A 26 -3.58 14.43 7.33
CA HIS A 26 -3.92 15.68 6.65
C HIS A 26 -5.26 15.57 5.91
N ILE A 27 -5.46 14.53 5.09
CA ILE A 27 -6.74 14.33 4.38
C ILE A 27 -7.91 14.15 5.36
N ALA A 28 -7.70 13.39 6.45
CA ALA A 28 -8.72 13.19 7.47
C ALA A 28 -9.15 14.53 8.09
N SER A 29 -8.19 15.39 8.41
CA SER A 29 -8.42 16.73 8.95
C SER A 29 -9.15 17.64 7.96
N GLU A 30 -8.74 17.64 6.68
CA GLU A 30 -9.43 18.43 5.65
C GLU A 30 -10.90 18.02 5.46
N ARG A 31 -11.20 16.72 5.52
CA ARG A 31 -12.59 16.23 5.45
C ARG A 31 -13.42 16.68 6.65
N GLN A 32 -12.84 16.70 7.84
CA GLN A 32 -13.51 17.19 9.05
C GLN A 32 -13.76 18.69 8.98
N ARG A 33 -12.78 19.48 8.53
CA ARG A 33 -12.94 20.95 8.34
C ARG A 33 -13.96 21.30 7.27
N GLY A 34 -14.09 20.50 6.21
CA GLY A 34 -15.14 20.69 5.20
C GLY A 34 -16.55 20.38 5.70
N ALA A 35 -16.68 19.61 6.79
CA ALA A 35 -17.98 19.26 7.39
C ALA A 35 -18.41 20.23 8.51
N THR A 36 -17.46 20.92 9.15
CA THR A 36 -17.73 21.94 10.17
C THR A 36 -17.65 23.33 9.56
N VAL A 37 -18.80 23.88 9.15
CA VAL A 37 -18.96 25.32 8.91
C VAL A 37 -18.95 26.01 10.27
N ASP A 38 -17.77 26.37 10.76
CA ASP A 38 -17.46 27.58 11.54
C ASP A 38 -16.18 27.40 12.35
N GLY A 39 -15.43 28.49 12.44
CA GLY A 39 -14.01 28.51 12.69
C GLY A 39 -13.57 28.17 14.11
N GLU A 40 -12.34 27.67 14.17
CA GLU A 40 -11.41 27.87 15.27
C GLU A 40 -9.99 27.78 14.68
N GLU A 41 -9.19 28.83 14.89
CA GLU A 41 -7.78 28.93 14.50
C GLU A 41 -6.93 27.98 15.35
N GLY A 42 -6.95 26.69 14.99
CA GLY A 42 -5.94 25.73 15.40
C GLY A 42 -4.79 25.76 14.38
N THR A 43 -3.56 25.98 14.89
CA THR A 43 -2.24 25.80 14.27
C THR A 43 -2.26 25.50 12.77
N SER A 44 -1.73 26.41 11.94
CA SER A 44 -1.67 26.26 10.47
C SER A 44 -1.38 24.80 10.09
N PRO A 45 -2.30 24.09 9.42
CA PRO A 45 -2.06 22.72 9.05
C PRO A 45 -0.82 22.71 8.15
N THR A 46 0.12 21.82 8.47
CA THR A 46 1.27 21.53 7.61
C THR A 46 0.76 21.40 6.20
N THR A 47 1.27 22.19 5.26
CA THR A 47 0.73 22.20 3.90
C THR A 47 0.85 20.79 3.29
N LEU A 48 -0.08 20.42 2.42
CA LEU A 48 -0.01 19.14 1.71
C LEU A 48 1.37 18.93 1.04
N GLU A 49 1.96 20.00 0.51
CA GLU A 49 3.31 19.98 -0.04
C GLU A 49 4.37 19.58 0.98
N ALA A 50 4.32 20.13 2.21
CA ALA A 50 5.25 19.80 3.27
C ALA A 50 5.14 18.32 3.71
N VAL A 51 3.91 17.79 3.75
CA VAL A 51 3.63 16.39 4.12
C VAL A 51 4.16 15.42 3.06
N LEU A 52 4.09 15.78 1.78
CA LEU A 52 4.54 14.94 0.67
C LEU A 52 6.01 15.17 0.27
N ALA A 53 6.65 16.24 0.74
CA ALA A 53 8.02 16.59 0.38
C ALA A 53 9.04 15.45 0.61
N PRO A 54 9.01 14.68 1.72
CA PRO A 54 9.96 13.59 1.90
C PRO A 54 9.79 12.47 0.86
N LEU A 55 8.55 12.15 0.46
CA LEU A 55 8.28 11.17 -0.60
C LEU A 55 8.77 11.68 -1.96
N TYR A 56 8.59 12.97 -2.23
CA TYR A 56 9.10 13.60 -3.44
C TYR A 56 10.64 13.58 -3.49
N MET A 57 11.31 13.81 -2.35
CA MET A 57 12.77 13.74 -2.25
C MET A 57 13.30 12.31 -2.45
N LEU A 58 12.63 11.31 -1.87
CA LEU A 58 13.06 9.91 -1.94
C LEU A 58 12.80 9.28 -3.31
N TYR A 59 11.67 9.59 -3.95
CA TYR A 59 11.19 8.86 -5.12
C TYR A 59 11.04 9.73 -6.38
N GLY A 60 11.09 11.06 -6.25
CA GLY A 60 11.01 12.00 -7.37
C GLY A 60 9.84 11.71 -8.32
N LYS A 61 10.16 11.48 -9.60
CA LYS A 61 9.14 11.21 -10.65
C LYS A 61 8.33 9.92 -10.40
N VAL A 62 8.89 8.96 -9.66
CA VAL A 62 8.18 7.71 -9.31
C VAL A 62 7.00 8.03 -8.40
N PHE A 63 7.16 8.98 -7.47
CA PHE A 63 6.09 9.40 -6.57
C PHE A 63 4.88 9.96 -7.33
N ASN A 64 5.09 10.91 -8.26
CA ASN A 64 3.99 11.48 -9.05
C ASN A 64 3.22 10.41 -9.83
N SER A 65 3.93 9.43 -10.39
CA SER A 65 3.30 8.31 -11.10
C SER A 65 2.50 7.43 -10.15
N ALA A 66 3.02 7.18 -8.95
CA ALA A 66 2.35 6.38 -7.93
C ALA A 66 1.06 7.06 -7.42
N VAL A 67 1.10 8.37 -7.18
CA VAL A 67 -0.08 9.18 -6.81
C VAL A 67 -1.14 9.13 -7.91
N GLY A 68 -0.73 9.28 -9.17
CA GLY A 68 -1.62 9.14 -10.34
C GLY A 68 -2.36 7.80 -10.36
N ILE A 69 -1.66 6.70 -10.05
CA ILE A 69 -2.26 5.38 -9.98
C ILE A 69 -3.21 5.28 -8.77
N ALA A 70 -2.74 5.63 -7.57
CA ALA A 70 -3.47 5.40 -6.33
C ALA A 70 -4.70 6.30 -6.16
N LEU A 71 -4.64 7.57 -6.58
CA LEU A 71 -5.69 8.56 -6.33
C LEU A 71 -6.50 8.92 -7.56
N HIS A 72 -5.89 8.86 -8.74
CA HIS A 72 -6.51 9.31 -9.99
C HIS A 72 -6.86 8.15 -10.92
N ASN A 73 -6.75 6.90 -10.45
CA ASN A 73 -7.07 5.69 -11.21
C ASN A 73 -6.37 5.63 -12.58
N ALA A 74 -5.18 6.22 -12.70
CA ALA A 74 -4.42 6.19 -13.95
C ALA A 74 -4.09 4.74 -14.39
N GLU A 75 -3.92 3.85 -13.42
CA GLU A 75 -3.93 2.41 -13.61
C GLU A 75 -4.82 1.77 -12.55
N PRO A 76 -5.53 0.68 -12.86
CA PRO A 76 -6.40 0.05 -11.89
C PRO A 76 -5.61 -0.68 -10.80
N ILE A 77 -6.08 -0.60 -9.55
CA ILE A 77 -5.66 -1.48 -8.45
C ILE A 77 -6.81 -2.44 -8.14
N VAL A 78 -6.55 -3.74 -8.20
CA VAL A 78 -7.52 -4.81 -7.94
C VAL A 78 -6.96 -5.77 -6.91
N ARG A 79 -7.71 -6.05 -5.84
CA ARG A 79 -7.40 -7.06 -4.83
C ARG A 79 -8.22 -8.31 -5.10
N TYR A 80 -7.54 -9.42 -5.38
CA TYR A 80 -8.15 -10.73 -5.50
C TYR A 80 -8.07 -11.47 -4.16
N ILE A 81 -9.20 -11.95 -3.68
CA ILE A 81 -9.34 -12.65 -2.39
C ILE A 81 -9.95 -14.02 -2.66
N VAL A 82 -9.37 -15.06 -2.04
CA VAL A 82 -9.91 -16.41 -2.10
C VAL A 82 -11.23 -16.48 -1.34
N ASP A 83 -12.30 -16.93 -1.99
CA ASP A 83 -13.58 -17.18 -1.33
C ASP A 83 -13.55 -18.53 -0.62
N ASN A 84 -13.43 -18.50 0.71
CA ASN A 84 -13.40 -19.72 1.53
C ASN A 84 -14.81 -20.30 1.82
N ASN A 85 -15.89 -19.66 1.35
CA ASN A 85 -17.25 -20.13 1.60
C ASN A 85 -17.71 -21.26 0.64
N SER A 86 -16.92 -21.62 -0.37
CA SER A 86 -17.17 -22.83 -1.16
C SER A 86 -16.55 -24.03 -0.43
N GLY A 87 -17.36 -24.65 0.43
CA GLY A 87 -17.00 -25.67 1.40
C GLY A 87 -15.97 -26.72 0.96
N ASP A 88 -14.76 -26.60 1.48
CA ASP A 88 -13.91 -27.75 1.71
C ASP A 88 -13.10 -27.58 3.00
N SER A 89 -13.68 -28.10 4.08
CA SER A 89 -13.05 -28.22 5.38
C SER A 89 -11.99 -29.33 5.32
N ASN A 90 -10.83 -29.11 4.69
CA ASN A 90 -9.62 -29.88 4.94
C ASN A 90 -8.40 -29.37 4.17
N MET A 91 -7.72 -28.34 4.70
CA MET A 91 -6.26 -28.33 4.73
C MET A 91 -5.75 -27.34 5.77
N ARG A 92 -5.60 -27.82 7.00
CA ARG A 92 -4.66 -27.23 7.95
C ARG A 92 -3.25 -27.48 7.42
N SER A 93 -2.67 -26.50 6.73
CA SER A 93 -1.22 -26.46 6.50
C SER A 93 -0.72 -25.03 6.54
N ARG A 94 -0.23 -24.68 7.74
CA ARG A 94 1.09 -24.10 7.99
C ARG A 94 1.41 -22.80 7.25
N GLU A 95 1.23 -21.67 7.93
CA GLU A 95 2.10 -20.51 7.76
C GLU A 95 2.04 -19.60 8.99
N HIS A 96 3.15 -19.67 9.75
CA HIS A 96 3.46 -18.85 10.90
C HIS A 96 4.22 -17.64 10.36
N PHE A 97 3.54 -16.57 9.94
CA PHE A 97 4.21 -15.29 9.67
C PHE A 97 3.37 -14.12 10.19
N LEU A 98 3.91 -13.54 11.27
CA LEU A 98 3.64 -12.24 11.90
C LEU A 98 2.21 -12.00 12.41
N ASN A 99 1.98 -12.58 13.58
CA ASN A 99 0.96 -12.15 14.53
C ASN A 99 1.46 -10.89 15.25
N THR A 100 0.85 -9.74 15.01
CA THR A 100 0.90 -8.58 15.92
C THR A 100 -0.48 -7.93 15.95
N ASN A 101 -1.17 -8.21 17.06
CA ASN A 101 -2.38 -7.66 17.65
C ASN A 101 -2.93 -6.34 17.10
N GLY A 102 -4.26 -6.33 16.87
CA GLY A 102 -5.09 -5.13 17.03
C GLY A 102 -6.06 -4.89 15.87
N GLU A 103 -7.25 -5.48 15.97
CA GLU A 103 -8.55 -5.00 15.46
C GLU A 103 -8.57 -4.26 14.11
N GLU A 104 -8.95 -4.97 13.04
CA GLU A 104 -10.07 -4.61 12.15
C GLU A 104 -10.26 -5.67 11.06
N ALA A 105 -11.52 -6.01 10.80
CA ALA A 105 -11.95 -7.16 10.04
C ALA A 105 -11.78 -6.99 8.52
N HIS A 106 -10.55 -7.05 8.00
CA HIS A 106 -10.31 -7.23 6.56
C HIS A 106 -9.17 -8.22 6.28
N THR A 107 -9.58 -9.48 6.11
CA THR A 107 -8.94 -10.54 5.31
C THR A 107 -7.57 -11.06 5.78
N SER A 108 -7.61 -12.01 6.73
CA SER A 108 -6.57 -13.02 6.98
C SER A 108 -6.40 -14.04 5.83
N GLY A 109 -6.66 -13.63 4.58
CA GLY A 109 -6.62 -14.48 3.39
C GLY A 109 -5.41 -14.18 2.52
N ARG A 110 -4.88 -15.20 1.84
CA ARG A 110 -3.91 -15.01 0.75
C ARG A 110 -4.56 -14.08 -0.29
N CYS A 111 -3.95 -12.92 -0.52
CA CYS A 111 -4.43 -11.94 -1.48
C CYS A 111 -3.42 -11.76 -2.61
N LEU A 112 -3.93 -11.49 -3.81
CA LEU A 112 -3.14 -11.14 -4.98
C LEU A 112 -3.58 -9.76 -5.44
N TYR A 113 -2.63 -8.84 -5.55
CA TYR A 113 -2.89 -7.51 -6.08
C TYR A 113 -2.55 -7.46 -7.56
N VAL A 114 -3.39 -6.77 -8.32
CA VAL A 114 -3.08 -6.38 -9.70
C VAL A 114 -3.04 -4.86 -9.75
N VAL A 115 -1.89 -4.31 -10.10
CA VAL A 115 -1.68 -2.86 -10.29
C VAL A 115 -1.29 -2.65 -11.75
N GLY A 116 -2.20 -2.06 -12.53
CA GLY A 116 -2.06 -1.98 -13.97
C GLY A 116 -1.95 -3.36 -14.61
N ALA A 117 -0.82 -3.65 -15.24
CA ALA A 117 -0.52 -4.95 -15.86
C ALA A 117 0.26 -5.90 -14.93
N HIS A 118 0.59 -5.49 -13.70
CA HIS A 118 1.49 -6.23 -12.83
C HIS A 118 0.76 -6.91 -11.69
N ARG A 119 1.06 -8.20 -11.52
CA ARG A 119 0.59 -9.04 -10.41
C ARG A 119 1.59 -8.99 -9.27
N ILE A 120 1.10 -8.76 -8.05
CA ILE A 120 1.87 -8.47 -6.85
C ILE A 120 1.33 -9.32 -5.72
N LEU A 121 2.10 -10.32 -5.30
CA LEU A 121 1.77 -11.21 -4.16
C LEU A 121 2.25 -10.66 -2.82
N SER A 122 3.21 -9.75 -2.85
CA SER A 122 3.82 -9.16 -1.67
C SER A 122 4.01 -7.67 -1.91
N VAL A 123 3.65 -6.85 -0.92
CA VAL A 123 3.81 -5.38 -0.96
C VAL A 123 5.29 -4.93 -1.00
N PHE A 124 6.22 -5.87 -1.05
CA PHE A 124 7.66 -5.64 -1.12
C PHE A 124 8.27 -5.99 -2.48
N TYR A 125 7.53 -6.65 -3.37
CA TYR A 125 8.06 -7.13 -4.66
C TYR A 125 7.11 -6.86 -5.82
N CYS A 126 7.64 -6.28 -6.90
CA CYS A 126 6.89 -6.11 -8.14
C CYS A 126 7.69 -6.65 -9.33
N PRO A 127 7.10 -7.46 -10.21
CA PRO A 127 7.80 -8.05 -11.35
C PRO A 127 8.04 -7.06 -12.51
N CYS A 128 7.81 -5.75 -12.31
CA CYS A 128 7.98 -4.78 -13.38
C CYS A 128 9.46 -4.55 -13.72
N ARG A 129 9.73 -4.17 -14.98
CA ARG A 129 11.10 -3.91 -15.46
C ARG A 129 11.85 -2.87 -14.63
N ALA A 130 11.15 -1.83 -14.17
CA ALA A 130 11.74 -0.79 -13.34
C ALA A 130 12.27 -1.36 -12.02
N TYR A 131 11.47 -2.15 -11.31
CA TYR A 131 11.87 -2.78 -10.05
C TYR A 131 13.08 -3.70 -10.24
N ASN A 132 13.04 -4.58 -11.25
CA ASN A 132 14.16 -5.48 -11.57
C ASN A 132 15.44 -4.73 -11.97
N TYR A 133 15.32 -3.60 -12.68
CA TYR A 133 16.47 -2.77 -13.05
C TYR A 133 17.17 -2.17 -11.82
N PHE A 134 16.41 -1.65 -10.85
CA PHE A 134 16.96 -1.09 -9.62
C PHE A 134 17.63 -2.16 -8.74
N GLY A 135 17.02 -3.35 -8.63
CA GLY A 135 17.56 -4.46 -7.83
C GLY A 135 18.88 -5.02 -8.34
N ILE A 136 19.10 -5.06 -9.66
CA ILE A 136 20.32 -5.65 -10.25
C ILE A 136 21.48 -4.65 -10.31
N ARG A 137 21.21 -3.36 -10.54
CA ARG A 137 22.27 -2.41 -10.94
C ARG A 137 22.65 -1.33 -9.94
N ARG A 138 21.84 -1.02 -8.92
CA ARG A 138 22.05 0.24 -8.17
C ARG A 138 22.12 0.16 -6.65
N GLN A 139 21.75 -0.94 -5.99
CA GLN A 139 21.61 -0.96 -4.51
C GLN A 139 20.79 0.23 -3.96
N GLU A 140 19.94 0.84 -4.78
CA GLU A 140 19.07 1.95 -4.43
C GLU A 140 17.71 1.43 -3.97
N ILE A 141 16.92 2.29 -3.32
CA ILE A 141 15.65 1.97 -2.68
C ILE A 141 14.72 1.23 -3.66
N TRP A 142 14.22 0.08 -3.22
CA TRP A 142 13.47 -0.88 -4.03
C TRP A 142 12.00 -0.46 -4.15
N MET A 143 11.75 0.64 -4.86
CA MET A 143 10.39 1.15 -4.99
C MET A 143 10.07 1.56 -6.42
N CYS A 144 9.21 0.78 -7.09
CA CYS A 144 8.62 1.17 -8.36
C CYS A 144 7.28 1.88 -8.12
N LYS A 145 6.77 2.56 -9.16
CA LYS A 145 5.48 3.26 -9.07
C LYS A 145 4.32 2.36 -8.65
N HIS A 146 4.32 1.08 -9.02
CA HIS A 146 3.23 0.15 -8.70
C HIS A 146 3.23 -0.26 -7.23
N LEU A 147 4.40 -0.52 -6.63
CA LEU A 147 4.50 -0.82 -5.20
C LEU A 147 4.14 0.39 -4.36
N LEU A 148 4.68 1.56 -4.71
CA LEU A 148 4.37 2.79 -3.99
C LEU A 148 2.87 3.13 -4.09
N ALA A 149 2.27 2.98 -5.27
CA ALA A 149 0.84 3.18 -5.45
C ALA A 149 0.01 2.20 -4.62
N LEU A 150 0.39 0.92 -4.60
CA LEU A 150 -0.28 -0.09 -3.79
C LEU A 150 -0.18 0.24 -2.30
N GLN A 151 0.98 0.66 -1.81
CA GLN A 151 1.17 1.05 -0.41
C GLN A 151 0.34 2.28 -0.04
N ILE A 152 0.29 3.31 -0.91
CA ILE A 152 -0.59 4.47 -0.73
C ILE A 152 -2.05 4.01 -0.65
N ALA A 153 -2.51 3.21 -1.61
CA ALA A 153 -3.91 2.77 -1.67
C ALA A 153 -4.31 1.93 -0.45
N LEU A 154 -3.44 1.01 -0.02
CA LEU A 154 -3.66 0.19 1.18
C LEU A 154 -3.73 1.03 2.44
N LEU A 155 -2.90 2.05 2.56
CA LEU A 155 -2.95 2.94 3.71
C LEU A 155 -4.25 3.75 3.74
N LEU A 156 -4.67 4.29 2.60
CA LEU A 156 -5.90 5.06 2.49
C LEU A 156 -7.12 4.21 2.82
N GLU A 157 -7.16 2.97 2.33
CA GLU A 157 -8.21 2.00 2.66
C GLU A 157 -8.21 1.69 4.16
N LYS A 158 -7.04 1.36 4.74
CA LYS A 158 -6.89 1.06 6.18
C LYS A 158 -7.34 2.23 7.08
N ARG A 159 -7.21 3.46 6.61
CA ARG A 159 -7.61 4.67 7.35
C ARG A 159 -9.06 5.09 7.08
N GLY A 160 -9.82 4.33 6.29
CA GLY A 160 -11.18 4.69 5.88
C GLY A 160 -11.24 5.96 5.01
N LEU A 161 -10.11 6.35 4.41
CA LEU A 161 -10.00 7.58 3.62
C LEU A 161 -10.39 7.35 2.17
N SER A 162 -10.26 6.13 1.64
CA SER A 162 -10.76 5.83 0.31
C SER A 162 -11.17 4.37 0.20
N SER A 163 -12.43 4.13 -0.14
CA SER A 163 -12.94 2.81 -0.53
C SER A 163 -12.74 2.50 -2.01
N ASP A 164 -12.46 3.52 -2.83
CA ASP A 164 -12.57 3.40 -4.29
C ASP A 164 -11.21 3.17 -4.95
N CYS A 165 -10.12 3.30 -4.19
CA CYS A 165 -8.75 3.10 -4.67
C CYS A 165 -8.45 1.64 -5.01
N ILE A 166 -9.09 0.67 -4.33
CA ILE A 166 -8.83 -0.76 -4.50
C ILE A 166 -10.14 -1.47 -4.81
N ARG A 167 -10.22 -2.10 -5.98
CA ARG A 167 -11.39 -2.90 -6.36
C ARG A 167 -11.23 -4.32 -5.86
N GLU A 168 -12.14 -4.78 -5.00
CA GLU A 168 -12.12 -6.15 -4.51
C GLU A 168 -12.79 -7.11 -5.51
N LYS A 169 -12.18 -8.29 -5.71
CA LYS A 169 -12.74 -9.40 -6.47
C LYS A 169 -12.53 -10.72 -5.73
N LYS A 170 -13.62 -11.46 -5.51
CA LYS A 170 -13.55 -12.82 -4.96
C LYS A 170 -13.29 -13.83 -6.07
N VAL A 171 -12.43 -14.80 -5.81
CA VAL A 171 -12.07 -15.87 -6.75
C VAL A 171 -12.02 -17.23 -6.05
N SER A 172 -12.24 -18.30 -6.80
CA SER A 172 -12.05 -19.66 -6.28
C SER A 172 -10.57 -19.94 -6.01
N VAL A 173 -10.31 -20.99 -5.21
CA VAL A 173 -8.95 -21.43 -4.89
C VAL A 173 -8.19 -21.82 -6.16
N GLU A 174 -8.84 -22.54 -7.08
CA GLU A 174 -8.24 -22.97 -8.35
C GLU A 174 -7.85 -21.76 -9.19
N LYS A 175 -8.75 -20.77 -9.29
CA LYS A 175 -8.46 -19.57 -10.07
C LYS A 175 -7.32 -18.77 -9.46
N PHE A 176 -7.26 -18.69 -8.14
CA PHE A 176 -6.16 -18.04 -7.43
C PHE A 176 -4.82 -18.75 -7.68
N GLN A 177 -4.81 -20.09 -7.67
CA GLN A 177 -3.63 -20.89 -7.98
C GLN A 177 -3.16 -20.69 -9.43
N GLU A 178 -4.07 -20.71 -10.41
CA GLU A 178 -3.75 -20.38 -11.81
C GLU A 178 -3.08 -19.00 -11.92
N MET A 179 -3.65 -17.99 -11.25
CA MET A 179 -3.12 -16.63 -11.29
C MET A 179 -1.71 -16.52 -10.68
N ILE A 180 -1.39 -17.34 -9.68
CA ILE A 180 -0.06 -17.46 -9.08
C ILE A 180 0.91 -18.20 -10.00
N GLN A 181 0.48 -19.28 -10.65
CA GLN A 181 1.36 -20.06 -11.53
C GLN A 181 1.86 -19.22 -12.71
N GLU A 182 1.04 -18.30 -13.23
CA GLU A 182 1.44 -17.35 -14.27
C GLU A 182 2.48 -16.29 -13.82
N LEU A 183 2.88 -16.28 -12.54
CA LEU A 183 3.94 -15.40 -12.02
C LEU A 183 5.33 -16.08 -11.97
N LEU A 184 5.38 -17.41 -12.06
CA LEU A 184 6.60 -18.23 -12.00
C LEU A 184 7.13 -18.51 -13.42
#